data_AF-F4I670-F1
#
_entry.id   AF-F4I670-F1
#
_cell.length_a   1.000
_cell.length_b   1.000
_cell.length_c   1.000
_cell.angle_alpha   90.00
_cell.angle_beta   90.00
_cell.angle_gamma   90.00
#
_symmetry.space_group_name_H-M   'P 1'
#
loop_
_entity.id
_entity.type
_entity.pdbx_description
1 polymer ?
#
loop_
_entity_poly.entity_id
_entity_poly.type
_entity_poly.pdbx_seq_one_letter_code
_entity_poly.pdbx_strand_id
1 'polypeptide(L)'
;MGSEGPKAITIHVTGFKKFLGVSENPTEKIANGLKSYVEKRGLPSGLCLGSCSVLDTAGEGAKSKLYEVLESSVVSGDKNNNGTVVWVSLLLIS
;
A
#
# COMPACT_ATOMS: atom_id res chain seq x y z
N MET A 1 31.19 1.58 -18.02
CA MET A 1 30.99 2.21 -16.69
C MET A 1 29.50 2.28 -16.47
N GLY A 2 29.03 1.72 -15.36
CA GLY A 2 27.67 1.19 -15.17
C GLY A 2 26.56 2.24 -15.30
N SER A 3 25.52 1.87 -16.04
CA SER A 3 24.23 2.56 -16.00
C SER A 3 23.62 2.37 -14.61
N GLU A 4 23.34 3.46 -13.90
CA GLU A 4 22.45 3.41 -12.75
C GLU A 4 21.10 2.87 -13.24
N GLY A 5 20.68 1.73 -12.69
CA GLY A 5 19.37 1.16 -13.00
C GLY A 5 18.23 2.12 -12.63
N PRO A 6 17.00 1.89 -13.14
CA PRO A 6 15.85 2.73 -12.84
C PRO A 6 15.67 2.87 -11.31
N LYS A 7 15.41 4.09 -10.84
CA LYS A 7 15.10 4.33 -9.42
C LYS A 7 13.90 3.47 -9.02
N ALA A 8 14.05 2.73 -7.92
CA ALA A 8 12.98 1.89 -7.42
C ALA A 8 11.76 2.73 -7.02
N ILE A 9 10.58 2.27 -7.42
CA ILE A 9 9.28 2.82 -7.03
C ILE A 9 8.69 1.90 -5.97
N THR A 10 8.38 2.45 -4.80
CA THR A 10 7.73 1.69 -3.72
C THR A 10 6.25 1.97 -3.72
N ILE A 11 5.43 0.92 -3.81
CA ILE A 11 3.97 1.01 -3.79
C ILE A 11 3.46 0.60 -2.40
N HIS A 12 2.68 1.49 -1.79
CA HIS A 12 1.89 1.21 -0.59
C HIS A 12 0.41 1.13 -0.95
N VAL A 13 -0.27 0.11 -0.45
CA VAL A 13 -1.68 -0.14 -0.74
C VAL A 13 -2.51 -0.16 0.53
N THR A 14 -3.61 0.59 0.54
CA THR A 14 -4.60 0.56 1.60
C THR A 14 -5.95 0.06 1.10
N GLY A 15 -6.54 -0.89 1.83
CA GLY A 15 -7.95 -1.27 1.71
C GLY A 15 -8.69 -0.99 3.02
N PHE A 16 -9.99 -1.26 3.04
CA PHE A 16 -10.84 -1.04 4.22
C PHE A 16 -11.61 -2.31 4.58
N LYS A 17 -11.82 -2.53 5.88
CA LYS A 17 -12.71 -3.59 6.37
C LYS A 17 -14.13 -3.35 5.89
N LYS A 18 -14.96 -4.37 6.07
CA LYS A 18 -16.41 -4.23 5.94
C LYS A 18 -16.98 -3.19 6.92
N PHE A 19 -18.04 -2.54 6.49
CA PHE A 19 -18.79 -1.55 7.27
C PHE A 19 -20.28 -1.89 7.26
N LEU A 20 -21.09 -1.16 8.04
CA LEU A 20 -22.51 -1.44 8.20
C LEU A 20 -23.21 -1.45 6.83
N GLY A 21 -23.97 -2.51 6.56
CA GLY A 21 -24.67 -2.69 5.28
C GLY A 21 -23.86 -3.38 4.18
N VAL A 22 -22.55 -3.60 4.39
CA VAL A 22 -21.67 -4.31 3.45
C VAL A 22 -21.18 -5.60 4.10
N SER A 23 -21.63 -6.75 3.60
CA SER A 23 -21.23 -8.06 4.14
C SER A 23 -19.77 -8.42 3.81
N GLU A 24 -19.26 -7.90 2.70
CA GLU A 24 -17.91 -8.12 2.22
C GLU A 24 -17.38 -6.86 1.52
N ASN A 25 -16.17 -6.43 1.89
CA ASN A 25 -15.48 -5.35 1.21
C ASN A 25 -14.37 -5.92 0.30
N PRO A 26 -14.50 -5.83 -1.03
CA PRO A 26 -13.48 -6.34 -1.95
C PRO A 26 -12.09 -5.74 -1.72
N THR A 27 -12.02 -4.50 -1.21
CA THR A 27 -10.75 -3.81 -0.97
C THR A 27 -9.93 -4.46 0.14
N GLU A 28 -10.58 -5.01 1.18
CA GLU A 28 -9.94 -5.81 2.23
C GLU A 28 -9.29 -7.07 1.64
N LYS A 29 -10.05 -7.79 0.80
CA LYS A 29 -9.54 -9.01 0.15
C LYS A 29 -8.36 -8.72 -0.76
N ILE A 30 -8.42 -7.64 -1.54
CA ILE A 30 -7.34 -7.25 -2.44
C ILE A 30 -6.09 -6.86 -1.65
N ALA A 31 -6.21 -5.99 -0.64
CA ALA A 31 -5.08 -5.56 0.17
C ALA A 31 -4.40 -6.74 0.89
N ASN A 32 -5.17 -7.66 1.46
CA ASN A 32 -4.62 -8.87 2.11
C ASN A 32 -3.98 -9.83 1.10
N GLY A 33 -4.59 -9.99 -0.08
CA GLY A 33 -4.12 -10.92 -1.10
C GLY A 33 -2.90 -10.44 -1.88
N LEU A 34 -2.68 -9.12 -1.96
CA LEU A 34 -1.64 -8.54 -2.80
C LEU A 34 -0.23 -8.97 -2.38
N LYS A 35 0.03 -9.07 -1.07
CA LYS A 35 1.32 -9.55 -0.55
C LYS A 35 1.63 -10.96 -1.05
N SER A 36 0.69 -11.90 -0.86
CA SER A 36 0.85 -13.28 -1.36
C SER A 36 0.89 -13.38 -2.87
N TYR A 37 0.21 -12.48 -3.59
CA TYR A 37 0.30 -12.41 -5.04
C TYR A 37 1.72 -12.03 -5.50
N VAL A 38 2.28 -10.98 -4.90
CA VAL A 38 3.64 -10.51 -5.20
C VAL A 38 4.69 -11.54 -4.81
N GLU A 39 4.54 -12.24 -3.68
CA GLU A 39 5.44 -13.33 -3.29
C GLU A 39 5.46 -14.48 -4.32
N LYS A 40 4.31 -14.77 -4.95
CA LYS A 40 4.19 -15.87 -5.92
C LYS A 40 4.58 -15.49 -7.35
N ARG A 41 4.34 -14.24 -7.74
CA ARG A 41 4.46 -13.78 -9.14
C ARG A 41 5.62 -12.81 -9.36
N GLY A 42 6.16 -12.26 -8.29
CA GLY A 42 7.10 -11.14 -8.34
C GLY A 42 6.44 -9.83 -8.74
N LEU A 43 7.27 -8.80 -8.88
CA LEU A 43 6.92 -7.51 -9.45
C LEU A 43 7.85 -7.21 -10.63
N PRO A 44 7.43 -6.37 -11.59
CA PRO A 44 8.32 -5.90 -12.64
C PRO A 44 9.55 -5.20 -12.06
N SER A 45 10.65 -5.20 -12.80
CA SER A 45 11.90 -4.56 -12.40
C SER A 45 11.69 -3.09 -12.06
N GLY A 46 12.24 -2.64 -10.93
CA GLY A 46 12.11 -1.26 -10.46
C GLY A 46 10.84 -0.99 -9.64
N LEU A 47 10.00 -2.01 -9.37
CA LEU A 47 8.87 -1.90 -8.46
C LEU A 47 9.10 -2.72 -7.18
N CYS A 48 8.80 -2.10 -6.05
CA CYS A 48 8.84 -2.71 -4.73
C CYS A 48 7.46 -2.59 -4.09
N LEU A 49 6.99 -3.67 -3.45
CA LEU A 49 5.82 -3.58 -2.58
C LEU A 49 6.31 -3.12 -1.20
N GLY A 50 5.79 -1.99 -0.73
CA GLY A 50 6.01 -1.49 0.62
C GLY A 50 5.06 -2.16 1.60
N SER A 51 4.01 -1.43 1.99
CA SER A 51 2.97 -1.94 2.89
C SER A 51 1.67 -2.29 2.15
N CYS A 52 0.99 -3.30 2.68
CA CYS A 52 -0.41 -3.59 2.36
C CYS A 52 -1.18 -3.54 3.68
N SER A 53 -2.01 -2.52 3.85
CA SER A 53 -2.70 -2.24 5.12
C SER A 53 -4.20 -2.26 4.93
N VAL A 54 -4.91 -2.88 5.88
CA VAL A 54 -6.37 -2.83 5.94
C VAL A 54 -6.77 -1.90 7.09
N LEU A 55 -7.50 -0.84 6.76
CA LEU A 55 -8.00 0.17 7.70
C LEU A 55 -9.45 -0.16 8.09
N ASP A 56 -9.98 0.39 9.18
CA ASP A 56 -11.30 0.00 9.68
C ASP A 56 -12.45 0.45 8.77
N THR A 57 -12.76 1.75 8.73
CA THR A 57 -13.83 2.30 7.86
C THR A 57 -13.39 3.64 7.33
N ALA A 58 -13.70 3.91 6.05
CA ALA A 58 -13.34 5.16 5.40
C ALA A 58 -13.91 6.36 6.18
N GLY A 59 -13.13 7.44 6.27
CA GLY A 59 -13.42 8.59 7.13
C GLY A 59 -12.69 8.50 8.47
N GLU A 60 -13.37 8.86 9.57
CA GLU A 60 -12.75 8.99 10.89
C GLU A 60 -12.20 7.66 11.44
N GLY A 61 -12.85 6.53 11.14
CA GLY A 61 -12.40 5.21 11.59
C GLY A 61 -11.03 4.79 11.05
N ALA A 62 -10.56 5.38 9.96
CA ALA A 62 -9.28 5.05 9.34
C ALA A 62 -8.19 6.10 9.55
N LYS A 63 -8.54 7.30 10.03
CA LYS A 63 -7.70 8.50 10.01
C LYS A 63 -6.38 8.32 10.77
N SER A 64 -6.45 7.87 12.02
CA SER A 64 -5.25 7.66 12.85
C SER A 64 -4.30 6.64 12.22
N LYS A 65 -4.83 5.50 11.78
CA LYS A 65 -4.00 4.45 11.18
C LYS A 65 -3.45 4.87 9.81
N LEU A 66 -4.21 5.63 9.03
CA LEU A 66 -3.74 6.18 7.76
C LEU A 66 -2.53 7.09 7.96
N TYR A 67 -2.57 7.99 8.94
CA TYR A 67 -1.42 8.86 9.26
C TYR A 67 -0.20 8.08 9.73
N GLU A 68 -0.39 7.09 10.60
CA GLU A 68 0.71 6.22 11.05
C GLU A 68 1.38 5.49 9.88
N VAL A 69 0.60 4.91 8.97
CA VAL A 69 1.16 4.19 7.82
C VAL A 69 1.87 5.18 6.87
N LEU A 70 1.32 6.38 6.67
CA LEU A 70 1.96 7.41 5.84
C LEU A 70 3.30 7.84 6.43
N GLU A 71 3.34 8.16 7.71
CA GLU A 71 4.56 8.56 8.41
C GLU A 71 5.61 7.44 8.35
N SER A 72 5.23 6.20 8.64
CA SER A 72 6.14 5.06 8.58
C SER A 72 6.74 4.85 7.18
N SER A 73 5.98 5.10 6.12
CA SER A 73 6.45 4.95 4.72
C SER A 73 7.45 6.02 4.30
N VAL A 74 7.36 7.23 4.88
CA VAL A 74 8.25 8.35 4.58
C VAL A 74 9.51 8.32 5.44
N VAL A 75 9.38 7.94 6.72
CA VAL A 75 10.50 7.94 7.69
C VAL A 75 11.40 6.71 7.53
N SER A 76 10.87 5.58 7.04
CA SER A 76 11.66 4.35 6.82
C SER A 76 12.50 4.39 5.54
N GLY A 77 12.41 5.46 4.74
CA GLY A 77 13.32 5.69 3.64
C GLY A 77 14.71 6.00 4.19
N ASP A 78 15.69 5.13 3.91
CA ASP A 78 17.11 5.49 4.04
C ASP A 78 17.29 6.91 3.50
N LYS A 79 17.97 7.78 4.25
CA LYS A 79 18.19 9.20 3.87
C LYS A 79 18.86 9.39 2.50
N ASN A 80 19.27 8.29 1.87
CA ASN A 80 19.91 8.19 0.56
C ASN A 80 19.01 7.58 -0.54
N ASN A 81 17.80 7.14 -0.19
CA ASN A 81 16.89 6.45 -1.11
C ASN A 81 15.88 7.46 -1.66
N ASN A 82 16.28 8.16 -2.73
CA ASN A 82 15.45 9.13 -3.47
C ASN A 82 14.37 8.44 -4.32
N GLY A 83 13.85 7.30 -3.85
CA GLY A 83 12.89 6.45 -4.53
C GLY A 83 11.50 7.10 -4.55
N THR A 84 10.77 6.88 -5.63
CA THR A 84 9.40 7.40 -5.76
C THR A 84 8.48 6.55 -4.90
N VAL A 85 7.76 7.17 -3.96
CA VAL A 85 6.72 6.51 -3.17
C VAL A 85 5.37 6.76 -3.82
N VAL A 86 4.62 5.69 -4.10
CA VAL A 86 3.26 5.75 -4.63
C VAL A 86 2.31 5.14 -3.62
N TRP A 87 1.24 5.87 -3.30
CA TRP A 87 0.17 5.38 -2.44
C TRP A 87 -1.08 5.10 -3.25
N VAL A 88 -1.65 3.91 -3.07
CA VAL A 88 -2.90 3.50 -3.70
C VAL A 88 -3.91 3.19 -2.61
N SER A 89 -4.99 3.96 -2.55
CA SER A 89 -6.11 3.69 -1.65
C SER A 89 -7.28 3.11 -2.43
N LEU A 90 -7.69 1.90 -2.06
CA LEU A 90 -8.83 1.20 -2.64
C LEU A 90 -10.07 1.54 -1.84
N LEU A 91 -11.09 2.10 -2.50
CA LEU A 91 -12.37 2.45 -1.89
C LEU A 91 -13.50 1.69 -2.56
N LEU A 92 -14.49 1.30 -1.76
CA LEU A 92 -15.76 0.78 -2.25
C LEU A 92 -16.75 1.95 -2.27
N ILE A 93 -17.35 2.20 -3.43
CA ILE A 93 -18.45 3.16 -3.60
C ILE A 93 -19.73 2.34 -3.66
N SER A 94 -20.64 2.58 -2.71
CA SER A 94 -21.96 1.94 -2.62
C SER A 94 -23.06 2.92 -2.99
#